data_AF-A0A917K2U2-F1
#
_entry.id   AF-A0A917K2U2-F1
#
_cell.length_a   1.000
_cell.length_b   1.000
_cell.length_c   1.000
_cell.angle_alpha   90.00
_cell.angle_beta   90.00
_cell.angle_gamma   90.00
#
_symmetry.space_group_name_H-M   'P 1'
#
loop_
_entity.id
_entity.type
_entity.pdbx_description
1 polymer ?
#
loop_
_entity_poly.entity_id
_entity_poly.type
_entity_poly.pdbx_seq_one_letter_code
_entity_poly.pdbx_strand_id
1 'polypeptide(L)'
;MTTRFSLAELAEMLRVPVDVVRAAVDDLAARGELTAESFTFAGRNWRIAPSDVKRIQDHIAEGVRRGVIQITPPKRRVLRKVVVGREDPPSQA
;
A
#
# COMPACT_ATOMS: atom_id res chain seq x y z
N MET A 1 15.15 1.24 -21.88
CA MET A 1 13.84 1.66 -21.33
C MET A 1 13.69 0.97 -19.98
N THR A 2 13.80 1.70 -18.86
CA THR A 2 13.70 1.11 -17.51
C THR A 2 12.27 1.25 -17.01
N THR A 3 11.56 0.13 -16.86
CA THR A 3 10.23 0.08 -16.23
C THR A 3 10.39 0.50 -14.77
N ARG A 4 9.64 1.49 -14.31
CA ARG A 4 9.64 1.94 -12.92
C ARG A 4 8.29 1.66 -12.31
N PHE A 5 8.28 1.08 -11.11
CA PHE A 5 7.06 0.74 -10.39
C PHE A 5 6.71 1.84 -9.38
N SER A 6 5.42 2.15 -9.27
CA SER A 6 4.88 2.89 -8.13
C SER A 6 4.72 1.97 -6.90
N LEU A 7 4.51 2.56 -5.71
CA LEU A 7 4.17 1.79 -4.50
C LEU A 7 2.93 0.92 -4.69
N ALA A 8 1.93 1.42 -5.43
CA ALA A 8 0.69 0.70 -5.67
C ALA A 8 0.92 -0.54 -6.54
N GLU A 9 1.64 -0.38 -7.66
CA GLU A 9 2.00 -1.50 -8.54
C GLU A 9 2.86 -2.53 -7.81
N LEU A 10 3.80 -2.08 -6.97
CA LEU A 10 4.63 -2.98 -6.18
C LEU A 10 3.80 -3.74 -5.13
N ALA A 11 2.86 -3.06 -4.47
CA ALA A 11 1.96 -3.67 -3.50
C ALA A 11 1.05 -4.74 -4.12
N GLU A 12 0.51 -4.47 -5.31
CA GLU A 12 -0.29 -5.44 -6.06
C GLU A 12 0.54 -6.66 -6.47
N MET A 13 1.76 -6.43 -6.98
CA MET A 13 2.67 -7.49 -7.38
C MET A 13 3.07 -8.40 -6.21
N LEU A 14 3.37 -7.80 -5.06
CA LEU A 14 3.77 -8.51 -3.84
C LEU A 14 2.58 -9.02 -3.02
N ARG A 15 1.34 -8.68 -3.41
CA ARG A 15 0.10 -8.97 -2.69
C ARG A 15 0.13 -8.56 -1.21
N VAL A 16 0.71 -7.39 -0.94
CA VAL A 16 0.79 -6.81 0.40
C VAL A 16 0.14 -5.43 0.42
N PRO A 17 -0.27 -4.91 1.59
CA PRO A 17 -0.78 -3.55 1.70
C PRO A 17 0.25 -2.50 1.27
N VAL A 18 -0.21 -1.42 0.62
CA VAL A 18 0.64 -0.30 0.18
C VAL A 18 1.40 0.32 1.36
N ASP A 19 0.80 0.38 2.54
CA ASP A 19 1.43 0.88 3.76
C ASP A 19 2.66 0.06 4.18
N VAL A 20 2.60 -1.27 4.00
CA VAL A 20 3.72 -2.17 4.29
C VAL A 20 4.86 -1.93 3.31
N VAL A 21 4.54 -1.76 2.01
CA VAL A 21 5.53 -1.43 0.99
C VAL A 21 6.16 -0.07 1.25
N ARG A 22 5.35 0.94 1.60
CA ARG A 22 5.84 2.29 1.94
C ARG A 22 6.82 2.22 3.10
N ALA A 23 6.46 1.56 4.20
CA ALA A 23 7.34 1.43 5.37
C ALA A 23 8.67 0.73 5.02
N ALA A 24 8.61 -0.35 4.24
CA ALA A 24 9.81 -1.07 3.80
C ALA A 24 10.71 -0.21 2.90
N VAL A 25 10.12 0.55 1.97
CA VAL A 25 10.85 1.46 1.08
C VAL A 25 11.48 2.60 1.86
N ASP A 26 10.74 3.23 2.79
CA ASP A 26 11.27 4.29 3.65
C ASP A 26 12.43 3.80 4.53
N ASP A 27 12.33 2.59 5.11
CA ASP A 27 13.40 2.00 5.93
C ASP A 27 14.66 1.68 5.09
N LEU A 28 14.49 1.07 3.91
CA LEU A 28 15.60 0.79 2.99
C LEU A 28 16.23 2.07 2.44
N ALA A 29 15.43 3.11 2.19
CA ALA A 29 15.91 4.42 1.77
C ALA A 29 16.75 5.09 2.86
N ALA A 30 16.28 5.03 4.12
CA ALA A 30 17.00 5.59 5.26
C ALA A 30 18.35 4.91 5.50
N ARG A 31 18.46 3.61 5.16
CA ARG A 31 19.70 2.84 5.22
C ARG A 31 20.61 3.02 4.00
N GLY A 32 20.15 3.69 2.95
CA GLY A 32 20.88 3.85 1.69
C GLY A 32 21.01 2.54 0.89
N GLU A 33 20.13 1.56 1.12
CA GLU A 33 20.15 0.26 0.43
C GLU A 33 19.36 0.23 -0.88
N LEU A 34 18.61 1.31 -1.17
CA LEU A 34 17.97 1.51 -2.46
C LEU A 34 18.94 2.11 -3.47
N THR A 35 18.82 1.69 -4.73
CA THR A 35 19.60 2.31 -5.80
C THR A 35 19.15 3.76 -6.05
N ALA A 36 20.05 4.58 -6.60
CA ALA A 36 19.73 5.96 -7.00
C ALA A 36 18.62 6.06 -8.07
N GLU A 37 18.25 4.94 -8.69
CA GLU A 37 17.13 4.84 -9.62
C GLU A 37 15.76 4.80 -8.91
N SER A 38 15.77 4.50 -7.62
CA SER A 38 14.61 4.54 -6.74
C SER A 38 14.54 5.89 -6.03
N PHE A 39 13.54 6.71 -6.34
CA PHE A 39 13.44 8.07 -5.80
C PHE A 39 12.00 8.48 -5.52
N THR A 40 11.84 9.36 -4.55
CA THR A 40 10.55 9.99 -4.27
C THR A 40 10.28 11.10 -5.29
N PHE A 41 9.25 10.92 -6.10
CA PHE A 41 8.73 11.92 -7.02
C PHE A 41 7.64 12.77 -6.34
N ALA A 42 7.77 14.10 -6.45
CA ALA A 42 6.86 15.07 -5.85
C ALA A 42 6.63 14.89 -4.32
N GLY A 43 7.63 14.34 -3.62
CA GLY A 43 7.58 14.11 -2.17
C GLY A 43 6.51 13.12 -1.69
N ARG A 44 5.81 12.43 -2.61
CA ARG A 44 4.67 11.55 -2.27
C ARG A 44 4.67 10.21 -2.99
N ASN A 45 5.26 10.15 -4.18
CA ASN A 45 5.20 8.98 -5.06
C ASN A 45 6.59 8.38 -5.22
N TRP A 46 6.83 7.21 -4.64
CA TRP A 46 8.05 6.49 -4.94
C TRP A 46 8.02 5.92 -6.36
N ARG A 47 9.12 6.11 -7.07
CA ARG A 47 9.42 5.37 -8.30
C ARG A 47 10.51 4.37 -7.94
N ILE A 48 10.22 3.09 -8.12
CA ILE A 48 11.07 1.98 -7.66
C ILE A 48 11.64 1.28 -8.88
N ALA A 49 12.96 1.08 -8.87
CA ALA A 49 13.64 0.34 -9.91
C ALA A 49 13.37 -1.17 -9.79
N PRO A 50 13.33 -1.92 -10.90
CA PRO A 50 13.14 -3.38 -10.86
C PRO A 50 14.21 -4.09 -10.02
N SER A 51 15.44 -3.55 -10.03
CA SER A 51 16.58 -4.06 -9.26
C SER A 51 16.36 -3.99 -7.75
N ASP A 52 15.53 -3.08 -7.26
CA ASP A 52 15.24 -2.88 -5.83
C ASP A 52 14.02 -3.69 -5.35
N VAL A 53 13.18 -4.16 -6.28
CA VAL A 53 11.98 -4.94 -5.96
C VAL A 53 12.30 -6.14 -5.08
N LYS A 54 13.36 -6.88 -5.41
CA LYS A 54 13.76 -8.07 -4.65
C LYS A 54 14.22 -7.72 -3.24
N ARG A 55 14.96 -6.63 -3.05
CA ARG A 55 15.38 -6.15 -1.72
C ARG A 55 14.18 -5.79 -0.85
N ILE A 56 13.22 -5.07 -1.43
CA ILE A 56 11.98 -4.68 -0.73
C ILE A 56 11.19 -5.94 -0.33
N GLN A 57 11.08 -6.91 -1.24
CA GLN A 57 10.42 -8.18 -0.97
C GLN A 57 11.09 -8.95 0.17
N ASP A 58 12.42 -9.09 0.13
CA ASP A 58 13.19 -9.79 1.16
C ASP A 58 13.08 -9.10 2.53
N HIS A 59 13.12 -7.75 2.54
CA HIS A 59 12.93 -6.96 3.76
C HIS A 59 11.53 -7.18 4.37
N ILE A 60 10.48 -7.15 3.55
CA ILE A 60 9.10 -7.41 4.01
C ILE A 60 8.98 -8.84 4.54
N ALA A 61 9.52 -9.83 3.82
CA ALA A 61 9.49 -11.23 4.22
C ALA A 61 10.20 -11.47 5.56
N GLU A 62 11.34 -10.81 5.77
CA GLU A 62 12.06 -10.85 7.04
C GLU A 62 11.27 -10.17 8.17
N GLY A 63 10.68 -9.00 7.92
CA GLY A 63 9.83 -8.32 8.91
C GLY A 63 8.61 -9.13 9.33
N VAL A 64 8.01 -9.88 8.40
CA VAL A 64 6.93 -10.85 8.68
C VAL A 64 7.45 -12.03 9.51
N ARG A 65 8.60 -12.60 9.14
CA ARG A 65 9.22 -13.71 9.88
C ARG A 65 9.56 -13.33 11.32
N ARG A 66 10.00 -12.09 11.54
CA ARG A 66 10.30 -11.53 12.87
C ARG A 66 9.04 -11.10 13.65
N GLY A 67 7.86 -11.13 13.02
CA GLY A 67 6.60 -10.71 13.64
C GLY A 67 6.44 -9.19 13.78
N VAL A 68 7.30 -8.40 13.15
CA VAL A 68 7.26 -6.92 13.17
C VAL A 68 6.19 -6.40 12.21
N ILE A 69 6.00 -7.09 11.08
CA ILE A 69 5.01 -6.72 10.06
C ILE A 69 3.84 -7.71 10.13
N GLN A 70 2.66 -7.21 10.48
CA GLN A 70 1.41 -7.98 10.35
C GLN A 70 0.73 -7.65 9.02
N ILE A 71 0.81 -8.57 8.06
CA ILE A 71 0.06 -8.47 6.82
C ILE A 71 -1.40 -8.81 7.13
N THR A 72 -2.17 -7.81 7.58
CA THR A 72 -3.62 -7.96 7.68
C THR A 72 -4.20 -7.71 6.28
N PRO A 73 -4.89 -8.68 5.66
CA PRO A 73 -5.53 -8.44 4.36
C PRO A 73 -6.56 -7.32 4.51
N PRO A 74 -6.71 -6.43 3.51
CA PRO A 74 -7.62 -5.31 3.59
C PRO A 74 -9.06 -5.83 3.76
N LYS A 75 -9.64 -5.58 4.93
CA LYS A 75 -11.03 -5.92 5.25
C LYS A 75 -11.91 -5.01 4.39
N ARG A 76 -12.35 -5.52 3.23
CA ARG A 76 -13.26 -4.83 2.30
C ARG A 76 -14.46 -4.31 3.10
N ARG A 77 -14.52 -2.99 3.36
CA ARG A 77 -15.68 -2.35 4.01
C ARG A 77 -16.85 -2.44 3.05
N VAL A 78 -17.78 -3.35 3.32
CA VAL A 78 -19.08 -3.35 2.64
C VAL A 78 -19.85 -2.13 3.16
N LEU A 79 -19.92 -1.07 2.36
CA LEU A 79 -20.82 0.05 2.59
C LEU A 79 -22.26 -0.51 2.53
N ARG A 80 -22.92 -0.65 3.68
CA ARG A 80 -24.35 -0.98 3.71
C ARG A 80 -25.10 0.19 3.07
N LYS A 81 -25.84 -0.11 2.02
CA LYS A 81 -26.73 0.83 1.33
C LYS A 81 -27.84 1.20 2.32
N VAL A 82 -27.88 2.45 2.78
CA VAL A 82 -28.99 2.99 3.58
C VAL A 82 -30.16 3.19 2.63
N VAL A 83 -31.21 2.39 2.79
CA VAL A 83 -32.51 2.63 2.15
C VAL A 83 -33.16 3.76 2.93
N VAL A 84 -33.18 4.97 2.36
CA VAL A 84 -33.98 6.07 2.89
C VAL A 84 -35.43 5.66 2.73
N GLY A 85 -36.05 5.24 3.84
CA GLY A 85 -37.49 5.02 3.94
C GLY A 85 -38.19 6.31 3.55
N ARG A 86 -39.05 6.22 2.54
CA ARG A 86 -39.92 7.31 2.12
C ARG A 86 -40.83 7.61 3.30
N GLU A 87 -40.64 8.77 3.91
CA GLU A 87 -41.48 9.31 4.96
C GLU A 87 -42.89 9.50 4.40
N ASP A 88 -43.84 8.70 4.86
CA ASP A 88 -45.27 8.93 4.65
C ASP A 88 -45.63 10.27 5.32
N PRO A 89 -46.31 11.20 4.62
CA PRO A 89 -46.66 12.49 5.21
C PRO A 89 -47.71 12.29 6.33
N PRO A 90 -47.53 12.92 7.50
CA PRO A 90 -48.55 12.94 8.53
C PRO A 90 -49.54 14.07 8.26
N SER A 91 -50.83 13.80 8.49
CA SER A 91 -51.91 14.73 8.90
C SER A 91 -53.13 14.67 7.99
N GLN A 92 -54.35 14.80 8.48
CA GLN A 92 -55.01 14.69 9.79
C GLN A 92 -56.48 15.00 9.48
N ALA A 93 -57.39 14.38 10.24
CA ALA A 93 -58.78 14.79 10.49
C ALA A 93 -59.77 14.87 9.31
#